data_AF-A0A1G0QWF0-F1
#
_entry.id   AF-A0A1G0QWF0-F1
#
_cell.length_a   1.000
_cell.length_b   1.000
_cell.length_c   1.000
_cell.angle_alpha   90.00
_cell.angle_beta   90.00
_cell.angle_gamma   90.00
#
_symmetry.space_group_name_H-M   'P 1'
#
loop_
_entity.id
_entity.type
_entity.pdbx_description
1 polymer ?
#
loop_
_entity_poly.entity_id
_entity_poly.type
_entity_poly.pdbx_seq_one_letter_code
_entity_poly.pdbx_strand_id
1 'polypeptide(L)'
;MKIVHKISLLFLLLCFTGFAQDDVFEEDSVEVYVIDSFIPPDNPTVFNLSFFTSQPARSEVIFDDDIELAISDTLSEEHKIKIDLTKISFKSKMVPYVIYVEDSAGKISSSEKFEFELQEEIKMEDESNFLLLCLFGGTVFLIPNPVLVITEDENYFSLTKEIALVTFRGSFRYPAGYIAAEYSHIFKAPQKNFLRLGYKRIIEIPGIQYISPGLNGFTNFNGFNGISPELSIGWFKIFNTFTVYTRYRFNFKPGESESNFHEISLGLYSSFFSFYF
;
A
#
# COMPACT_ATOMS: atom_id res chain seq x y z
N MET A 1 -59.95 1.61 19.12
CA MET A 1 -58.69 1.99 18.45
C MET A 1 -57.64 0.88 18.33
N LYS A 2 -57.50 -0.08 19.27
CA LYS A 2 -56.45 -1.12 19.21
C LYS A 2 -56.64 -2.22 18.15
N ILE A 3 -57.88 -2.50 17.74
CA ILE A 3 -58.18 -3.54 16.72
C ILE A 3 -57.90 -3.04 15.30
N VAL A 4 -58.23 -1.77 15.01
CA VAL A 4 -58.00 -1.15 13.69
C VAL A 4 -56.50 -1.08 13.36
N HIS A 5 -55.65 -0.82 14.36
CA HIS A 5 -54.18 -0.84 14.17
C HIS A 5 -53.64 -2.25 13.90
N LYS A 6 -54.23 -3.30 14.49
CA LYS A 6 -53.81 -4.69 14.23
C LYS A 6 -54.22 -5.17 12.83
N ILE A 7 -55.40 -4.76 12.35
CA ILE A 7 -55.86 -5.08 10.99
C ILE A 7 -55.04 -4.30 9.95
N SER A 8 -54.69 -3.04 10.23
CA SER A 8 -53.81 -2.24 9.36
C SER A 8 -52.39 -2.80 9.29
N LEU A 9 -51.86 -3.38 10.37
CA LEU A 9 -50.53 -4.01 10.38
C LEU A 9 -50.53 -5.34 9.63
N LEU A 10 -51.63 -6.11 9.69
CA LEU A 10 -51.79 -7.35 8.94
C LEU A 10 -51.93 -7.09 7.42
N PHE A 11 -52.59 -5.99 7.03
CA PHE A 11 -52.70 -5.59 5.63
C PHE A 11 -51.37 -5.08 5.07
N LEU A 12 -50.55 -4.41 5.90
CA LEU A 12 -49.20 -3.95 5.50
C LEU A 12 -48.22 -5.13 5.28
N LEU A 13 -48.36 -6.21 6.04
CA LEU A 13 -47.55 -7.43 5.89
C LEU A 13 -47.92 -8.26 4.64
N LEU A 14 -49.16 -8.18 4.17
CA LEU A 14 -49.63 -8.84 2.94
C LEU A 14 -49.22 -8.08 1.65
N CYS A 15 -48.86 -6.80 1.74
CA CYS A 15 -48.35 -6.04 0.59
C CYS A 15 -46.86 -6.30 0.30
N PHE A 16 -46.12 -6.97 1.19
CA PHE A 16 -44.68 -7.24 1.01
C PHE A 16 -44.34 -8.61 0.40
N THR A 17 -45.33 -9.46 0.10
CA THR A 17 -45.08 -10.77 -0.54
C THR A 17 -45.11 -10.71 -2.08
N GLY A 18 -45.06 -9.51 -2.67
CA GLY A 18 -45.17 -9.28 -4.11
C GLY A 18 -43.85 -9.15 -4.88
N PHE A 19 -42.69 -9.32 -4.23
CA PHE A 19 -41.38 -9.37 -4.90
C PHE A 19 -40.68 -10.67 -4.54
N ALA A 20 -41.32 -11.80 -4.88
CA ALA A 20 -40.57 -13.01 -5.18
C ALA A 20 -40.01 -12.84 -6.60
N GLN A 21 -38.73 -13.16 -6.76
CA GLN A 21 -37.97 -13.05 -7.98
C GLN A 21 -38.76 -13.59 -9.18
N ASP A 22 -38.96 -12.75 -10.20
CA ASP A 22 -39.09 -13.25 -11.56
C ASP A 22 -37.73 -13.88 -11.89
N ASP A 23 -37.55 -15.15 -11.54
CA ASP A 23 -36.61 -16.00 -12.26
C ASP A 23 -37.21 -16.14 -13.66
N VAL A 24 -36.89 -15.17 -14.53
CA VAL A 24 -36.95 -15.36 -15.97
C VAL A 24 -36.01 -16.52 -16.24
N PHE A 25 -36.56 -17.73 -16.31
CA PHE A 25 -35.96 -18.84 -17.02
C PHE A 25 -35.77 -18.37 -18.46
N GLU A 26 -34.62 -17.76 -18.75
CA GLU A 26 -34.12 -17.68 -20.11
C GLU A 26 -33.74 -19.10 -20.54
N GLU A 27 -34.70 -19.79 -21.15
CA GLU A 27 -34.59 -21.18 -21.59
C GLU A 27 -33.63 -21.38 -22.78
N ASP A 28 -32.80 -20.37 -23.13
CA ASP A 28 -31.89 -20.36 -24.29
C ASP A 28 -30.60 -19.56 -24.01
N SER A 29 -30.05 -19.57 -22.79
CA SER A 29 -28.71 -18.98 -22.56
C SER A 29 -27.61 -20.00 -22.85
N VAL A 30 -26.58 -19.61 -23.59
CA VAL A 30 -25.41 -20.47 -23.82
C VAL A 30 -24.67 -20.64 -22.50
N GLU A 31 -24.59 -21.88 -22.01
CA GLU A 31 -23.87 -22.20 -20.79
C GLU A 31 -22.38 -22.37 -21.09
N VAL A 32 -21.52 -21.84 -20.21
CA VAL A 32 -20.06 -21.88 -20.35
C VAL A 32 -19.48 -22.77 -19.26
N TYR A 33 -18.70 -23.76 -19.66
CA TYR A 33 -18.09 -24.74 -18.78
C TYR A 33 -16.57 -24.67 -18.87
N VAL A 34 -15.94 -24.04 -17.89
CA VAL A 34 -14.47 -23.89 -17.84
C VAL A 34 -13.82 -25.23 -17.49
N ILE A 35 -12.88 -25.67 -18.33
CA ILE A 35 -12.08 -26.88 -18.11
C ILE A 35 -10.80 -26.50 -17.36
N ASP A 36 -10.00 -25.62 -17.97
CA ASP A 36 -8.74 -25.14 -17.41
C ASP A 36 -8.67 -23.62 -17.46
N SER A 37 -8.23 -23.02 -16.37
CA SER A 37 -7.94 -21.59 -16.25
C SER A 37 -6.72 -21.44 -15.35
N PHE A 38 -5.53 -21.38 -15.93
CA PHE A 38 -4.29 -21.33 -15.14
C PHE A 38 -3.13 -20.65 -15.85
N ILE A 39 -2.17 -20.22 -15.03
CA ILE A 39 -0.84 -19.80 -15.44
C ILE A 39 0.14 -20.92 -15.09
N PRO A 40 0.86 -21.51 -16.06
CA PRO A 40 1.81 -22.57 -15.81
C PRO A 40 3.03 -22.01 -15.04
N PRO A 41 3.55 -22.74 -14.03
CA PRO A 41 4.72 -22.30 -13.26
C PRO A 41 5.97 -22.06 -14.12
N ASP A 42 6.15 -22.87 -15.17
CA ASP A 42 7.33 -22.78 -16.05
C ASP A 42 7.23 -21.63 -17.07
N ASN A 43 6.07 -20.98 -17.20
CA ASN A 43 5.85 -19.88 -18.12
C ASN A 43 4.81 -18.89 -17.54
N PRO A 44 5.20 -18.05 -16.57
CA PRO A 44 4.29 -17.22 -15.80
C PRO A 44 3.64 -16.09 -16.62
N THR A 45 4.06 -15.90 -17.87
CA THR A 45 3.53 -14.82 -18.74
C THR A 45 2.38 -15.26 -19.64
N VAL A 46 1.96 -16.52 -19.58
CA VAL A 46 0.91 -17.06 -20.46
C VAL A 46 -0.26 -17.58 -19.64
N PHE A 47 -1.43 -16.96 -19.82
CA PHE A 47 -2.67 -17.50 -19.29
C PHE A 47 -3.27 -18.51 -20.26
N ASN A 48 -3.55 -19.72 -19.77
CA ASN A 48 -4.20 -20.78 -20.54
C ASN A 48 -5.65 -20.86 -20.11
N LEU A 49 -6.56 -20.68 -21.08
CA LEU A 49 -7.99 -20.80 -20.89
C LEU A 49 -8.54 -21.84 -21.87
N SER A 50 -9.27 -22.82 -21.35
CA SER A 50 -10.02 -23.81 -22.11
C SER A 50 -11.42 -23.98 -21.50
N PHE A 51 -12.43 -24.02 -22.36
CA PHE A 51 -13.82 -24.20 -21.95
C PHE A 51 -14.63 -24.78 -23.10
N PHE A 52 -15.81 -25.30 -22.76
CA PHE A 52 -16.82 -25.68 -23.73
C PHE A 52 -18.12 -24.93 -23.50
N THR A 53 -18.92 -24.80 -24.55
CA THR A 53 -20.24 -24.18 -24.52
C THR A 53 -21.33 -25.22 -24.77
N SER A 54 -22.55 -24.97 -24.28
CA SER A 54 -23.69 -25.89 -24.52
C SER A 54 -24.13 -25.96 -25.97
N GLN A 55 -23.76 -24.97 -26.80
CA GLN A 55 -24.03 -24.89 -28.23
C GLN A 55 -22.94 -24.08 -28.96
N PRO A 56 -22.76 -24.25 -30.29
CA PRO A 56 -21.75 -23.52 -31.03
C PRO A 56 -21.89 -22.00 -30.89
N ALA A 57 -20.83 -21.34 -30.43
CA ALA A 57 -20.81 -19.90 -30.18
C ALA A 57 -19.48 -19.28 -30.62
N ARG A 58 -19.48 -17.96 -30.81
CA ARG A 58 -18.26 -17.13 -30.78
C ARG A 58 -17.95 -16.77 -29.34
N SER A 59 -16.71 -16.41 -29.06
CA SER A 59 -16.33 -16.11 -27.67
C SER A 59 -15.28 -15.03 -27.53
N GLU A 60 -15.39 -14.30 -26.43
CA GLU A 60 -14.45 -13.29 -25.96
C GLU A 60 -14.32 -13.37 -24.43
N VAL A 61 -13.20 -12.85 -23.90
CA VAL A 61 -12.95 -12.75 -22.47
C VAL A 61 -12.68 -11.30 -22.09
N ILE A 62 -13.27 -10.88 -20.98
CA ILE A 62 -13.06 -9.55 -20.42
C ILE A 62 -12.34 -9.68 -19.08
N PHE A 63 -11.16 -9.07 -18.95
CA PHE A 63 -10.42 -8.94 -17.69
C PHE A 63 -10.66 -7.57 -17.05
N ASP A 64 -10.67 -7.50 -15.71
CA ASP A 64 -10.74 -6.23 -14.94
C ASP A 64 -11.90 -5.28 -15.35
N ASP A 65 -12.94 -5.86 -15.93
CA ASP A 65 -14.13 -5.22 -16.49
C ASP A 65 -13.86 -4.24 -17.68
N ASP A 66 -12.65 -4.21 -18.27
CA ASP A 66 -12.29 -3.28 -19.35
C ASP A 66 -11.34 -3.81 -20.43
N ILE A 67 -10.66 -4.94 -20.23
CA ILE A 67 -9.73 -5.51 -21.22
C ILE A 67 -10.41 -6.65 -21.97
N GLU A 68 -10.87 -6.36 -23.19
CA GLU A 68 -11.57 -7.31 -24.06
C GLU A 68 -10.59 -8.04 -25.00
N LEU A 69 -10.67 -9.37 -25.04
CA LEU A 69 -9.90 -10.20 -25.95
C LEU A 69 -10.78 -11.25 -26.62
N ALA A 70 -10.80 -11.24 -27.96
CA ALA A 70 -11.46 -12.27 -28.74
C ALA A 70 -10.77 -13.64 -28.56
N ILE A 71 -11.56 -14.68 -28.28
CA ILE A 71 -11.11 -16.06 -28.17
C ILE A 71 -11.35 -16.80 -29.49
N SER A 72 -12.55 -16.67 -30.05
CA SER A 72 -12.93 -17.34 -31.30
C SER A 72 -13.97 -16.51 -32.08
N ASP A 73 -13.62 -16.16 -33.31
CA ASP A 73 -14.53 -15.49 -34.26
C ASP A 73 -15.42 -16.49 -35.04
N THR A 74 -15.17 -17.79 -34.87
CA THR A 74 -15.93 -18.87 -35.50
C THR A 74 -16.82 -19.57 -34.49
N LEU A 75 -18.03 -19.97 -34.92
CA LEU A 75 -18.93 -20.79 -34.12
C LEU A 75 -18.29 -22.15 -33.84
N SER A 76 -18.03 -22.43 -32.57
CA SER A 76 -17.45 -23.68 -32.07
C SER A 76 -18.05 -24.00 -30.70
N GLU A 77 -18.06 -25.28 -30.32
CA GLU A 77 -18.39 -25.70 -28.94
C GLU A 77 -17.15 -25.76 -28.06
N GLU A 78 -15.98 -26.01 -28.65
CA GLU A 78 -14.71 -26.08 -27.94
C GLU A 78 -13.91 -24.80 -28.16
N HIS A 79 -13.43 -24.21 -27.07
CA HIS A 79 -12.66 -22.98 -27.09
C HIS A 79 -11.37 -23.14 -26.30
N LYS A 80 -10.27 -22.68 -26.90
CA LYS A 80 -8.96 -22.70 -26.26
C LYS A 80 -8.12 -21.52 -26.73
N ILE A 81 -7.54 -20.81 -25.78
CA ILE A 81 -6.62 -19.72 -26.07
C ILE A 81 -5.44 -19.71 -25.11
N LYS A 82 -4.32 -19.19 -25.61
CA LYS A 82 -3.15 -18.81 -24.81
C LYS A 82 -2.98 -17.31 -24.92
N ILE A 83 -3.15 -16.62 -23.81
CA ILE A 83 -3.10 -15.16 -23.75
C ILE A 83 -1.74 -14.75 -23.21
N ASP A 84 -1.01 -13.96 -23.99
CA ASP A 84 0.24 -13.33 -23.57
C ASP A 84 -0.07 -12.15 -22.66
N LEU A 85 0.24 -12.30 -21.38
CA LEU A 85 -0.01 -11.31 -20.33
C LEU A 85 0.99 -10.16 -20.35
N THR A 86 2.10 -10.25 -21.10
CA THR A 86 3.16 -9.23 -21.07
C THR A 86 2.74 -7.87 -21.64
N LYS A 87 1.67 -7.83 -22.42
CA LYS A 87 1.16 -6.62 -23.07
C LYS A 87 -0.06 -6.03 -22.39
N ILE A 88 -0.44 -6.60 -21.23
CA ILE A 88 -1.67 -6.27 -20.53
C ILE A 88 -1.31 -5.83 -19.11
N SER A 89 -1.78 -4.65 -18.73
CA SER A 89 -1.53 -4.07 -17.40
C SER A 89 -2.77 -4.27 -16.53
N PHE A 90 -2.66 -5.15 -15.53
CA PHE A 90 -3.75 -5.48 -14.60
C PHE A 90 -3.78 -4.55 -13.39
N LYS A 91 -4.97 -4.33 -12.81
CA LYS A 91 -5.17 -3.44 -11.65
C LYS A 91 -4.80 -4.11 -10.32
N SER A 92 -4.81 -5.45 -10.28
CA SER A 92 -4.70 -6.26 -9.07
C SER A 92 -3.95 -7.57 -9.34
N LYS A 93 -3.39 -8.18 -8.29
CA LYS A 93 -2.78 -9.51 -8.34
C LYS A 93 -3.82 -10.61 -8.60
N MET A 94 -5.00 -10.46 -8.01
CA MET A 94 -6.17 -11.29 -8.32
C MET A 94 -6.90 -10.62 -9.47
N VAL A 95 -6.87 -11.25 -10.64
CA VAL A 95 -7.46 -10.72 -11.86
C VAL A 95 -8.80 -11.42 -12.08
N PRO A 96 -9.92 -10.71 -11.90
CA PRO A 96 -11.22 -11.21 -12.29
C PRO A 96 -11.37 -11.26 -13.82
N TYR A 97 -12.12 -12.24 -14.30
CA TYR A 97 -12.53 -12.30 -15.70
C TYR A 97 -13.92 -12.92 -15.89
N VAL A 98 -14.54 -12.57 -17.01
CA VAL A 98 -15.84 -13.11 -17.46
C VAL A 98 -15.70 -13.50 -18.93
N ILE A 99 -16.27 -14.65 -19.31
CA ILE A 99 -16.34 -15.10 -20.69
C ILE A 99 -17.69 -14.70 -21.26
N TYR A 100 -17.69 -14.02 -22.40
CA TYR A 100 -18.89 -13.71 -23.16
C TYR A 100 -18.94 -14.57 -24.41
N VAL A 101 -20.15 -15.02 -24.74
CA VAL A 101 -20.40 -15.89 -25.88
C VAL A 101 -21.58 -15.36 -26.69
N GLU A 102 -21.44 -15.41 -28.01
CA GLU A 102 -22.49 -15.02 -28.97
C GLU A 102 -22.89 -16.23 -29.81
N ASP A 103 -24.16 -16.59 -29.78
CA ASP A 103 -24.68 -17.74 -30.55
C ASP A 103 -24.94 -17.39 -32.03
N SER A 104 -25.39 -18.38 -32.79
CA SER A 104 -25.74 -18.20 -34.21
C SER A 104 -26.91 -17.24 -34.47
N ALA A 105 -27.73 -16.95 -33.46
CA ALA A 105 -28.85 -16.01 -33.52
C ALA A 105 -28.45 -14.59 -33.09
N GLY A 106 -27.19 -14.39 -32.68
CA GLY A 106 -26.67 -13.11 -32.17
C GLY A 106 -27.05 -12.84 -30.71
N LYS A 107 -27.51 -13.86 -29.97
CA LYS A 107 -27.79 -13.73 -28.54
C LYS A 107 -26.48 -13.82 -27.76
N ILE A 108 -26.25 -12.85 -26.89
CA ILE A 108 -25.07 -12.79 -26.02
C ILE A 108 -25.42 -13.38 -24.65
N SER A 109 -24.57 -14.28 -24.16
CA SER A 109 -24.61 -14.83 -22.79
C SER A 109 -23.24 -14.65 -22.12
N SER A 110 -23.20 -14.68 -20.80
CA SER A 110 -21.97 -14.54 -20.03
C SER A 110 -21.79 -15.68 -19.03
N SER A 111 -20.54 -16.06 -18.77
CA SER A 111 -20.22 -16.96 -17.66
C SER A 111 -20.41 -16.29 -16.29
N GLU A 112 -20.25 -17.08 -15.23
CA GLU A 112 -19.95 -16.51 -13.91
C GLU A 112 -18.61 -15.78 -13.90
N LYS A 113 -18.36 -15.02 -12.83
CA LYS A 113 -17.11 -14.28 -12.63
C LYS A 113 -16.06 -15.21 -12.03
N PHE A 114 -14.99 -15.45 -12.79
CA PHE A 114 -13.84 -16.24 -12.35
C PHE A 114 -12.67 -15.34 -11.97
N GLU A 115 -11.65 -15.91 -11.35
CA GLU A 115 -10.43 -15.20 -10.98
C GLU A 115 -9.18 -16.08 -11.13
N PHE A 116 -8.05 -15.45 -11.46
CA PHE A 116 -6.74 -16.08 -11.40
C PHE A 116 -5.73 -15.17 -10.68
N GLU A 117 -4.70 -15.79 -10.09
CA GLU A 117 -3.62 -15.07 -9.41
C GLU A 117 -2.41 -14.91 -10.35
N LEU A 118 -1.96 -13.67 -10.53
CA LEU A 118 -0.71 -13.37 -11.21
C LEU A 118 0.47 -13.89 -10.37
N GLN A 119 1.33 -14.70 -10.98
CA GLN A 119 2.60 -15.09 -10.36
C GLN A 119 3.53 -13.85 -10.33
N GLU A 120 4.30 -13.69 -9.24
CA GLU A 120 5.07 -12.47 -8.92
C GLU A 120 6.07 -12.00 -10.00
N GLU A 121 6.34 -12.82 -11.04
CA GLU A 121 7.26 -12.48 -12.13
C GLU A 121 6.62 -11.74 -13.31
N ILE A 122 5.29 -11.53 -13.34
CA ILE A 122 4.70 -10.61 -14.32
C ILE A 122 5.00 -9.20 -13.85
N LYS A 123 6.05 -8.62 -14.44
CA LYS A 123 6.46 -7.24 -14.28
C LYS A 123 5.25 -6.33 -14.41
N MET A 124 4.75 -5.85 -13.28
CA MET A 124 3.96 -4.63 -13.26
C MET A 124 4.80 -3.52 -13.89
N GLU A 125 4.21 -2.75 -14.80
CA GLU A 125 4.76 -1.51 -15.33
C GLU A 125 4.88 -0.46 -14.22
N ASP A 126 5.84 -0.69 -13.34
CA ASP A 126 6.50 0.28 -12.49
C ASP A 126 7.85 -0.38 -12.15
N GLU A 127 8.66 -0.57 -13.20
CA GLU A 127 10.04 -1.01 -13.03
C GLU A 127 10.79 0.14 -12.34
N SER A 128 10.64 0.23 -11.01
CA SER A 128 11.47 1.07 -10.17
C SER A 128 12.87 0.52 -10.36
N ASN A 129 13.63 1.17 -11.23
CA ASN A 129 14.93 0.72 -11.66
C ASN A 129 15.77 0.48 -10.39
N PHE A 130 16.05 -0.78 -10.06
CA PHE A 130 16.61 -1.15 -8.75
C PHE A 130 17.91 -0.40 -8.46
N LEU A 131 18.69 -0.12 -9.50
CA LEU A 131 19.86 0.74 -9.45
C LEU A 131 19.49 2.18 -9.03
N LEU A 132 18.44 2.75 -9.63
CA LEU A 132 17.90 4.05 -9.26
C LEU A 132 17.39 4.05 -7.81
N LEU A 133 16.69 3.00 -7.38
CA LEU A 133 16.23 2.84 -6.00
C LEU A 133 17.40 2.75 -5.02
N CYS A 134 18.47 2.02 -5.35
CA CYS A 134 19.70 1.94 -4.54
C CYS A 134 20.46 3.27 -4.53
N LEU A 135 20.57 3.96 -5.67
CA LEU A 135 21.24 5.26 -5.77
C LEU A 135 20.45 6.34 -5.04
N PHE A 136 19.12 6.39 -5.19
CA PHE A 136 18.25 7.29 -4.43
C PHE A 136 18.22 6.93 -2.95
N GLY A 137 18.13 5.64 -2.61
CA GLY A 137 18.20 5.15 -1.24
C GLY A 137 19.50 5.55 -0.55
N GLY A 138 20.64 5.35 -1.22
CA GLY A 138 21.95 5.80 -0.76
C GLY A 138 22.07 7.32 -0.67
N THR A 139 21.52 8.05 -1.64
CA THR A 139 21.55 9.52 -1.64
C THR A 139 20.71 10.09 -0.50
N VAL A 140 19.49 9.60 -0.31
CA VAL A 140 18.62 9.97 0.83
C VAL A 140 19.26 9.56 2.16
N PHE A 141 20.00 8.46 2.19
CA PHE A 141 20.80 8.07 3.34
C PHE A 141 21.95 9.04 3.64
N LEU A 142 22.54 9.72 2.65
CA LEU A 142 23.60 10.69 2.89
C LEU A 142 23.08 12.10 3.20
N ILE A 143 21.89 12.45 2.72
CA ILE A 143 21.32 13.79 2.93
C ILE A 143 20.94 13.97 4.41
N PRO A 144 21.48 14.98 5.11
CA PRO A 144 21.02 15.35 6.43
C PRO A 144 19.69 16.11 6.35
N ASN A 145 18.88 15.98 7.39
CA ASN A 145 17.61 16.65 7.51
C ASN A 145 17.80 18.10 7.98
N PRO A 146 17.15 19.08 7.35
CA PRO A 146 17.10 20.45 7.85
C PRO A 146 16.32 20.52 9.17
N VAL A 147 16.84 21.32 10.10
CA VAL A 147 16.26 21.52 11.42
C VAL A 147 16.26 23.02 11.75
N LEU A 148 15.11 23.50 12.21
CA LEU A 148 14.98 24.77 12.90
C LEU A 148 15.20 24.53 14.39
N VAL A 149 16.20 25.19 14.96
CA VAL A 149 16.50 25.18 16.40
C VAL A 149 15.98 26.47 17.00
N ILE A 150 15.25 26.38 18.10
CA ILE A 150 14.65 27.51 18.81
C ILE A 150 15.19 27.49 20.24
N THR A 151 15.94 28.52 20.62
CA THR A 151 16.38 28.76 22.00
C THR A 151 15.64 29.96 22.59
N GLU A 152 15.90 30.32 23.85
CA GLU A 152 15.31 31.52 24.46
C GLU A 152 15.75 32.83 23.77
N ASP A 153 17.03 32.90 23.37
CA ASP A 153 17.63 34.11 22.80
C ASP A 153 17.48 34.20 21.27
N GLU A 154 17.70 33.11 20.54
CA GLU A 154 17.72 33.14 19.08
C GLU A 154 17.37 31.80 18.41
N ASN A 155 17.10 31.88 17.11
CA ASN A 155 16.81 30.73 16.28
C ASN A 155 18.01 30.39 15.40
N TYR A 156 18.32 29.10 15.29
CA TYR A 156 19.42 28.61 14.48
C TYR A 156 18.94 27.63 13.41
N PHE A 157 19.73 27.54 12.36
CA PHE A 157 19.63 26.46 11.39
C PHE A 157 20.56 25.33 11.79
N SER A 158 20.11 24.09 11.64
CA SER A 158 20.88 22.89 11.91
C SER A 158 20.66 21.84 10.83
N LEU A 159 21.67 20.98 10.67
CA LEU A 159 21.58 19.78 9.86
C LEU A 159 21.76 18.57 10.77
N THR A 160 20.85 17.61 10.68
CA THR A 160 20.93 16.38 11.47
C THR A 160 20.88 15.13 10.61
N LYS A 161 21.66 14.11 10.94
CA LYS A 161 21.58 12.80 10.31
C LYS A 161 21.42 11.72 11.36
N GLU A 162 20.40 10.90 11.15
CA GLU A 162 20.07 9.74 11.97
C GLU A 162 20.37 8.46 11.19
N ILE A 163 20.95 7.48 11.88
CA ILE A 163 21.18 6.14 11.38
C ILE A 163 20.58 5.16 12.40
N ALA A 164 19.64 4.34 11.95
CA ALA A 164 19.13 3.23 12.75
C ALA A 164 20.24 2.19 12.92
N LEU A 165 20.55 1.85 14.17
CA LEU A 165 21.54 0.84 14.53
C LEU A 165 20.90 -0.54 14.69
N VAL A 166 19.73 -0.58 15.33
CA VAL A 166 18.98 -1.81 15.60
C VAL A 166 17.52 -1.55 15.31
N THR A 167 16.87 -2.43 14.55
CA THR A 167 15.45 -2.31 14.21
C THR A 167 14.69 -3.52 14.75
N PHE A 168 13.54 -3.27 15.37
CA PHE A 168 12.67 -4.32 15.87
C PHE A 168 11.58 -4.63 14.84
N ARG A 169 11.39 -5.91 14.53
CA ARG A 169 10.39 -6.36 13.57
C ARG A 169 8.99 -5.84 13.94
N GLY A 170 8.30 -5.29 12.95
CA GLY A 170 6.94 -4.77 13.06
C GLY A 170 6.02 -5.35 11.99
N SER A 171 5.19 -4.51 11.39
CA SER A 171 4.35 -4.92 10.27
C SER A 171 5.17 -5.07 8.98
N PHE A 172 4.49 -5.40 7.88
CA PHE A 172 5.06 -5.39 6.53
C PHE A 172 5.46 -3.99 6.06
N ARG A 173 4.93 -2.90 6.64
CA ARG A 173 5.15 -1.53 6.16
C ARG A 173 6.19 -0.77 6.99
N TYR A 174 6.17 -0.98 8.32
CA TYR A 174 7.01 -0.27 9.25
C TYR A 174 7.51 -1.20 10.37
N PRO A 175 8.74 -1.01 10.86
CA PRO A 175 9.21 -1.73 12.04
C PRO A 175 8.45 -1.28 13.28
N ALA A 176 8.44 -2.12 14.32
CA ALA A 176 7.78 -1.77 15.57
C ALA A 176 8.50 -0.61 16.28
N GLY A 177 9.81 -0.47 16.03
CA GLY A 177 10.63 0.62 16.53
C GLY A 177 12.10 0.37 16.21
N TYR A 178 12.96 1.30 16.60
CA TYR A 178 14.39 1.21 16.34
C TYR A 178 15.22 2.02 17.34
N ILE A 179 16.45 1.57 17.57
CA ILE A 179 17.50 2.33 18.26
C ILE A 179 18.33 3.02 17.19
N ALA A 180 18.58 4.32 17.35
CA ALA A 180 19.34 5.10 16.40
C ALA A 180 20.42 5.94 17.07
N ALA A 181 21.54 6.10 16.36
CA ALA A 181 22.50 7.16 16.60
C ALA A 181 22.19 8.34 15.67
N GLU A 182 22.32 9.54 16.19
CA GLU A 182 22.09 10.75 15.44
C GLU A 182 23.20 11.76 15.70
N TYR A 183 23.66 12.44 14.64
CA TYR A 183 24.59 13.55 14.74
C TYR A 183 23.94 14.83 14.21
N SER A 184 24.05 15.93 14.95
CA SER A 184 23.58 17.25 14.53
C SER A 184 24.68 18.29 14.59
N HIS A 185 24.65 19.18 13.61
CA HIS A 185 25.47 20.39 13.57
C HIS A 185 24.59 21.64 13.51
N ILE A 186 24.60 22.44 14.56
CA ILE A 186 23.89 23.71 14.67
C ILE A 186 24.83 24.84 14.24
N PHE A 187 24.46 25.55 13.17
CA PHE A 187 25.27 26.63 12.63
C PHE A 187 25.17 27.86 13.52
N LYS A 188 26.31 28.53 13.76
CA LYS A 188 26.44 29.79 14.51
C LYS A 188 26.08 29.74 16.00
N ALA A 189 25.61 28.62 16.54
CA ALA A 189 25.35 28.46 17.96
C ALA A 189 26.62 28.37 18.82
N PRO A 190 26.55 28.74 20.12
CA PRO A 190 27.63 28.50 21.09
C PRO A 190 27.97 27.01 21.20
N GLN A 191 26.95 26.15 21.24
CA GLN A 191 27.07 24.69 21.20
C GLN A 191 26.64 24.18 19.83
N LYS A 192 27.60 23.63 19.08
CA LYS A 192 27.39 23.31 17.66
C LYS A 192 27.13 21.84 17.39
N ASN A 193 27.81 20.96 18.09
CA ASN A 193 27.84 19.54 17.73
C ASN A 193 27.15 18.71 18.80
N PHE A 194 26.22 17.86 18.39
CA PHE A 194 25.53 16.95 19.29
C PHE A 194 25.51 15.55 18.70
N LEU A 195 25.95 14.58 19.50
CA LEU A 195 25.69 13.17 19.26
C LEU A 195 24.52 12.73 20.14
N ARG A 196 23.59 11.98 19.58
CA ARG A 196 22.44 11.42 20.28
C ARG A 196 22.34 9.93 20.06
N LEU A 197 21.83 9.23 21.07
CA LEU A 197 21.48 7.82 21.00
C LEU A 197 20.11 7.64 21.65
N GLY A 198 19.18 6.99 20.96
CA GLY A 198 17.83 6.87 21.48
C GLY A 198 16.98 5.82 20.81
N TYR A 199 15.87 5.52 21.46
CA TYR A 199 14.85 4.58 20.98
C TYR A 199 13.63 5.34 20.46
N LYS A 200 13.07 4.84 19.36
CA LYS A 200 11.88 5.38 18.69
C LYS A 200 10.90 4.24 18.46
N ARG A 201 9.68 4.40 18.96
CA ARG A 201 8.58 3.44 18.72
C ARG A 201 7.79 3.92 17.53
N ILE A 202 7.54 3.08 16.53
CA ILE A 202 6.64 3.44 15.42
C ILE A 202 5.26 2.82 15.68
N ILE A 203 4.23 3.64 15.46
CA ILE A 203 2.83 3.26 15.57
C ILE A 203 2.17 3.67 14.26
N GLU A 204 1.71 2.70 13.49
CA GLU A 204 1.01 2.94 12.23
C GLU A 204 -0.39 3.48 12.47
N ILE A 205 -0.79 4.47 11.68
CA ILE A 205 -2.12 5.05 11.75
C ILE A 205 -2.72 5.09 10.33
N PRO A 206 -3.95 4.62 10.11
CA PRO A 206 -4.61 4.82 8.84
C PRO A 206 -4.76 6.33 8.53
N GLY A 207 -4.44 6.75 7.31
CA GLY A 207 -4.55 8.15 6.86
C GLY A 207 -3.29 9.01 7.09
N ILE A 208 -2.48 8.71 8.11
CA ILE A 208 -1.15 9.31 8.31
C ILE A 208 -0.16 8.18 8.54
N GLN A 209 0.85 8.03 7.68
CA GLN A 209 1.71 6.83 7.63
C GLN A 209 2.09 6.26 9.02
N TYR A 210 2.56 7.11 9.93
CA TYR A 210 2.82 6.72 11.32
C TYR A 210 2.87 7.91 12.28
N ILE A 211 2.81 7.61 13.58
CA ILE A 211 3.31 8.43 14.67
C ILE A 211 4.45 7.69 15.37
N SER A 212 5.50 8.41 15.74
CA SER A 212 6.70 7.83 16.35
C SER A 212 7.19 8.65 17.54
N PRO A 213 6.76 8.31 18.78
CA PRO A 213 7.37 8.85 19.98
C PRO A 213 8.76 8.25 20.20
N GLY A 214 9.69 9.09 20.66
CA GLY A 214 11.07 8.70 20.92
C GLY A 214 11.68 9.38 22.12
N LEU A 215 12.77 8.78 22.60
CA LEU A 215 13.57 9.32 23.70
C LEU A 215 15.05 9.09 23.38
N ASN A 216 15.84 10.16 23.42
CA ASN A 216 17.28 10.08 23.19
C ASN A 216 18.07 10.70 24.34
N GLY A 217 19.22 10.12 24.69
CA GLY A 217 20.28 10.84 25.39
C GLY A 217 21.14 11.60 24.38
N PHE A 218 21.65 12.77 24.73
CA PHE A 218 22.54 13.56 23.89
C PHE A 218 23.79 14.05 24.63
N THR A 219 24.87 14.29 23.88
CA THR A 219 26.14 14.86 24.37
C THR A 219 26.81 15.72 23.30
N ASN A 220 27.51 16.78 23.70
CA ASN A 220 28.46 17.51 22.85
C ASN A 220 29.94 17.10 23.09
N PHE A 221 30.18 16.08 23.92
CA PHE A 221 31.50 15.65 24.42
C PHE A 221 32.29 16.68 25.25
N ASN A 222 31.73 17.86 25.49
CA ASN A 222 32.32 18.96 26.24
C ASN A 222 31.48 19.34 27.47
N GLY A 223 30.84 18.35 28.11
CA GLY A 223 30.07 18.55 29.34
C GLY A 223 28.62 18.99 29.17
N PHE A 224 28.14 19.18 27.93
CA PHE A 224 26.72 19.43 27.65
C PHE A 224 26.02 18.11 27.32
N ASN A 225 25.35 17.54 28.33
CA ASN A 225 24.68 16.25 28.22
C ASN A 225 23.23 16.36 28.70
N GLY A 226 22.32 15.63 28.07
CA GLY A 226 20.92 15.71 28.45
C GLY A 226 20.05 14.65 27.81
N ILE A 227 18.75 14.86 27.92
CA ILE A 227 17.71 13.95 27.42
C ILE A 227 16.82 14.73 26.48
N SER A 228 16.38 14.07 25.42
CA SER A 228 15.59 14.66 24.37
C SER A 228 14.41 13.78 23.97
N PRO A 229 13.24 13.96 24.60
CA PRO A 229 12.01 13.39 24.10
C PRO A 229 11.64 14.01 22.75
N GLU A 230 11.08 13.19 21.88
CA GLU A 230 10.68 13.61 20.54
C GLU A 230 9.40 12.91 20.07
N LEU A 231 8.76 13.53 19.08
CA LEU A 231 7.61 12.99 18.39
C LEU A 231 7.78 13.25 16.90
N SER A 232 7.72 12.18 16.10
CA SER A 232 7.71 12.26 14.65
C SER A 232 6.35 11.86 14.09
N ILE A 233 5.90 12.53 13.03
CA ILE A 233 4.68 12.19 12.29
C ILE A 233 5.08 11.94 10.84
N GLY A 234 4.81 10.73 10.34
CA GLY A 234 4.94 10.37 8.94
C GLY A 234 3.66 10.71 8.18
N TRP A 235 3.76 11.52 7.13
CA TRP A 235 2.61 12.08 6.43
C TRP A 235 2.19 11.23 5.23
N PHE A 236 3.07 11.12 4.24
CA PHE A 236 2.82 10.43 2.98
C PHE A 236 4.12 9.83 2.43
N LYS A 237 3.99 8.92 1.46
CA LYS A 237 5.12 8.30 0.78
C LYS A 237 5.41 8.98 -0.55
N ILE A 238 6.70 9.08 -0.89
CA ILE A 238 7.19 9.43 -2.21
C ILE A 238 7.80 8.16 -2.82
N PHE A 239 7.44 7.86 -4.07
CA PHE A 239 7.89 6.66 -4.80
C PHE A 239 7.62 5.34 -4.04
N ASN A 240 6.54 5.29 -3.26
CA ASN A 240 6.16 4.17 -2.39
C ASN A 240 7.24 3.69 -1.39
N THR A 241 8.32 4.45 -1.25
CA THR A 241 9.54 4.03 -0.55
C THR A 241 9.86 4.96 0.61
N PHE A 242 9.91 6.27 0.36
CA PHE A 242 10.34 7.25 1.36
C PHE A 242 9.14 7.88 2.02
N THR A 243 9.03 7.75 3.34
CA THR A 243 8.01 8.46 4.12
C THR A 243 8.51 9.85 4.48
N VAL A 244 7.81 10.88 4.03
CA VAL A 244 8.06 12.26 4.47
C VAL A 244 7.56 12.39 5.90
N TYR A 245 8.43 12.86 6.80
CA TYR A 245 8.06 13.06 8.19
C TYR A 245 8.45 14.45 8.69
N THR A 246 7.69 14.93 9.65
CA THR A 246 8.09 16.06 10.49
C THR A 246 8.37 15.55 11.90
N ARG A 247 9.38 16.11 12.56
CA ARG A 247 9.73 15.76 13.93
C ARG A 247 9.83 17.01 14.77
N TYR A 248 9.26 16.95 15.97
CA TYR A 248 9.51 17.88 17.04
C TYR A 248 10.32 17.19 18.13
N ARG A 249 11.33 17.88 18.65
CA ARG A 249 12.14 17.41 19.77
C ARG A 249 12.34 18.55 20.76
N PHE A 250 12.24 18.20 22.04
CA PHE A 250 12.66 19.08 23.12
C PHE A 250 13.97 18.55 23.70
N ASN A 251 15.00 19.38 23.78
CA ASN A 251 16.30 19.01 24.34
C ASN A 251 16.41 19.66 25.71
N PHE A 252 16.54 18.81 26.75
CA PHE A 252 16.62 19.24 28.13
C PHE A 252 17.94 18.82 28.78
N LYS A 253 18.64 19.77 29.39
CA LYS A 253 19.84 19.52 30.19
C LYS A 253 19.46 19.54 31.69
N PRO A 254 19.52 18.40 32.39
CA PRO A 254 19.26 18.35 33.82
C PRO A 254 20.16 19.31 34.60
N GLY A 255 19.56 20.15 35.45
CA GLY A 255 20.27 21.10 36.31
C GLY A 255 20.55 22.48 35.69
N GLU A 256 20.30 22.69 34.40
CA GLU A 256 20.50 23.98 33.72
C GLU A 256 19.36 24.28 32.73
N SER A 257 18.25 24.81 33.24
CA SER A 257 17.03 25.03 32.44
C SER A 257 17.18 26.07 31.33
N GLU A 258 18.03 27.08 31.50
CA GLU A 258 18.28 28.15 30.51
C GLU A 258 18.95 27.60 29.23
N SER A 259 19.47 26.39 29.28
CA SER A 259 20.13 25.75 28.14
C SER A 259 19.22 24.83 27.33
N ASN A 260 17.93 24.78 27.65
CA ASN A 260 16.95 23.98 26.94
C ASN A 260 16.66 24.57 25.56
N PHE A 261 16.36 23.70 24.59
CA PHE A 261 16.04 24.17 23.24
C PHE A 261 15.12 23.21 22.50
N HIS A 262 14.39 23.75 21.53
CA HIS A 262 13.45 23.02 20.70
C HIS A 262 14.02 22.81 19.31
N GLU A 263 13.68 21.69 18.69
CA GLU A 263 14.06 21.35 17.32
C GLU A 263 12.80 20.95 16.54
N ILE A 264 12.62 21.53 15.36
CA ILE A 264 11.60 21.14 14.39
C ILE A 264 12.33 20.74 13.11
N SER A 265 12.14 19.52 12.64
CA SER A 265 12.81 19.01 11.44
C SER A 265 11.85 18.40 10.44
N LEU A 266 12.28 18.44 9.18
CA LEU A 266 11.64 17.76 8.05
C LEU A 266 12.63 16.73 7.52
N GLY A 267 12.19 15.48 7.36
CA GLY A 267 13.07 14.40 6.94
C GLY A 267 12.39 13.35 6.11
N LEU A 268 13.20 12.42 5.63
CA LEU A 268 12.78 11.23 4.90
C LEU A 268 13.14 9.99 5.70
N TYR A 269 12.14 9.13 5.92
CA TYR A 269 12.31 7.83 6.54
C TYR A 269 12.26 6.72 5.49
N SER A 270 13.16 5.76 5.58
CA SER A 270 13.13 4.50 4.82
C SER A 270 13.83 3.39 5.60
N SER A 271 13.40 2.15 5.35
CA SER A 271 13.82 0.92 6.03
C SER A 271 15.07 0.25 5.43
N PHE A 272 15.83 0.94 4.56
CA PHE A 272 16.90 0.35 3.71
C PHE A 272 18.05 -0.38 4.44
N PHE A 273 18.23 -0.23 5.76
CA PHE A 273 19.36 -0.83 6.50
C PHE A 273 18.97 -1.40 7.86
N SER A 274 17.77 -1.94 7.98
CA SER A 274 17.31 -2.58 9.21
C SER A 274 17.89 -3.98 9.35
N PHE A 275 18.82 -4.18 10.29
CA PHE A 275 19.11 -5.52 10.81
C PHE A 275 17.90 -5.97 11.62
N TYR A 276 17.21 -6.99 11.12
CA TYR A 276 16.07 -7.60 11.81
C TYR A 276 16.58 -8.62 12.81
N PHE A 277 16.25 -8.40 14.08
CA PHE A 277 16.31 -9.39 15.15
C PHE A 277 14.89 -9.79 15.56
#